data_AF-A0AAD6UVD4-F1
#
_entry.id   AF-A0AAD6UVD4-F1
#
_cell.length_a   1.000
_cell.length_b   1.000
_cell.length_c   1.000
_cell.angle_alpha   90.00
_cell.angle_beta   90.00
_cell.angle_gamma   90.00
#
_symmetry.space_group_name_H-M   'P 1'
#
loop_
_entity.id
_entity.type
_entity.pdbx_description
1 polymer ?
#
loop_
_entity_poly.entity_id
_entity_poly.type
_entity_poly.pdbx_seq_one_letter_code
_entity_poly.pdbx_strand_id
1 'polypeptide(L)'
;FLDSHPERATHVLQKRKVVHIPVLSGTPIPRRDIEVQADKYAVAMLALFRPWNRSATHPLKPELTLWKDALRDLLSSLPQAKINIVNHMQEEWECKLAADDFSAQYK
;
A
#
# COMPACT_ATOMS: atom_id res chain seq x y z
N PHE A 1 11.59 -13.86 -16.02
CA PHE A 1 12.45 -12.97 -16.85
C PHE A 1 12.55 -13.50 -18.27
N LEU A 2 13.04 -12.68 -19.22
CA LEU A 2 13.39 -13.16 -20.57
C LEU A 2 14.52 -14.19 -20.50
N ASP A 3 14.67 -14.98 -21.56
CA ASP A 3 15.58 -16.13 -21.60
C ASP A 3 17.05 -15.76 -21.39
N SER A 4 17.43 -14.53 -21.74
CA SER A 4 18.79 -14.00 -21.59
C SER A 4 19.12 -13.46 -20.19
N HIS A 5 18.15 -13.36 -19.28
CA HIS A 5 18.39 -12.74 -17.97
C HIS A 5 19.07 -13.72 -17.00
N PRO A 6 20.18 -13.36 -16.34
CA PRO A 6 20.97 -14.27 -15.49
C PRO A 6 20.15 -14.86 -14.33
N GLU A 7 19.15 -14.13 -13.86
CA GLU A 7 18.29 -14.54 -12.74
C GLU A 7 17.00 -15.26 -13.16
N ARG A 8 16.86 -15.63 -14.45
CA ARG A 8 15.66 -16.30 -14.98
C ARG A 8 15.30 -17.57 -14.18
N ALA A 9 16.32 -18.35 -13.78
CA ALA A 9 16.12 -19.61 -13.08
C ALA A 9 15.81 -19.44 -11.57
N THR A 10 16.17 -18.30 -10.97
CA THR A 10 16.04 -18.09 -9.52
C THR A 10 14.78 -17.32 -9.13
N HIS A 11 14.30 -16.42 -9.97
CA HIS A 11 13.15 -15.58 -9.66
C HIS A 11 11.89 -16.07 -10.38
N VAL A 12 11.11 -16.89 -9.67
CA VAL A 12 9.82 -17.39 -10.11
C VAL A 12 8.68 -16.70 -9.35
N LEU A 13 7.58 -16.43 -10.05
CA LEU A 13 6.32 -16.02 -9.42
C LEU A 13 5.56 -17.29 -9.02
N GLN A 14 5.44 -17.54 -7.71
CA GLN A 14 4.66 -18.65 -7.20
C GLN A 14 3.36 -18.14 -6.55
N LYS A 15 2.22 -18.60 -7.07
CA LYS A 15 0.94 -18.41 -6.38
C LYS A 15 0.90 -19.32 -5.15
N ARG A 16 0.78 -18.72 -3.96
CA ARG A 16 0.67 -19.47 -2.71
C ARG A 16 -0.73 -20.09 -2.60
N LYS A 17 -0.81 -21.31 -2.05
CA LYS A 17 -2.06 -22.03 -1.78
C LYS A 17 -2.70 -21.61 -0.44
N VAL A 18 -1.88 -21.11 0.48
CA VAL A 18 -2.28 -20.66 1.82
C VAL A 18 -2.19 -19.14 1.88
N VAL A 19 -3.13 -18.52 2.57
CA VAL A 19 -3.15 -17.07 2.80
C VAL A 19 -2.05 -16.72 3.80
N HIS A 20 -1.20 -15.76 3.45
CA HIS A 20 -0.21 -15.18 4.34
C HIS A 20 -0.47 -13.68 4.46
N ILE A 21 -0.16 -13.12 5.64
CA ILE A 21 -0.14 -11.68 5.84
C ILE A 21 1.25 -11.18 5.41
N PRO A 22 1.33 -10.31 4.38
CA PRO A 22 2.61 -9.75 3.99
C PRO A 22 3.10 -8.79 5.08
N VAL A 23 4.32 -9.02 5.56
CA VAL A 23 5.04 -8.06 6.40
C VAL A 23 5.85 -7.16 5.48
N LEU A 24 5.50 -5.89 5.44
CA LEU A 24 6.25 -4.90 4.67
C LEU A 24 7.54 -4.58 5.41
N SER A 25 8.67 -4.60 4.69
CA SER A 25 9.99 -4.27 5.24
C SER A 25 10.54 -3.04 4.53
N GLY A 26 11.20 -2.16 5.28
CA GLY A 26 11.77 -0.92 4.78
C GLY A 26 11.05 0.33 5.30
N THR A 27 10.93 1.34 4.44
CA THR A 27 10.27 2.61 4.79
C THR A 27 8.81 2.35 5.17
N PRO A 28 8.33 2.93 6.28
CA PRO A 28 6.97 2.68 6.72
C PRO A 28 5.95 3.30 5.75
N ILE A 29 4.74 2.73 5.74
CA ILE A 29 3.64 3.25 4.93
C ILE A 29 3.33 4.70 5.34
N PRO A 30 3.16 5.65 4.40
CA PRO A 30 2.83 7.03 4.73
C PRO A 30 1.56 7.15 5.57
N ARG A 31 1.46 8.22 6.36
CA ARG A 31 0.28 8.52 7.19
C ARG A 31 -0.76 9.31 6.41
N ARG A 32 -2.04 8.99 6.58
CA ARG A 32 -3.13 9.71 5.90
C ARG A 32 -3.56 10.99 6.62
N ASP A 33 -3.28 11.07 7.92
CA ASP A 33 -3.63 12.19 8.79
C ASP A 33 -2.61 13.35 8.73
N ILE A 34 -1.50 13.17 8.01
CA ILE A 34 -0.50 14.21 7.75
C ILE A 34 -0.69 14.73 6.33
N GLU A 35 -1.13 15.99 6.19
CA GLU A 35 -1.48 16.59 4.89
C GLU A 35 -0.35 16.51 3.85
N VAL A 36 0.90 16.82 4.24
CA VAL A 36 2.07 16.73 3.36
C VAL A 36 2.36 15.29 2.89
N GLN A 37 1.78 14.28 3.53
CA GLN A 37 1.89 12.87 3.14
C GLN A 37 0.67 12.34 2.37
N ALA A 38 -0.40 13.12 2.21
CA ALA A 38 -1.66 12.65 1.62
C ALA A 38 -1.48 12.04 0.23
N ASP A 39 -0.72 12.70 -0.65
CA ASP A 39 -0.41 12.19 -1.99
C ASP A 39 0.46 10.93 -1.93
N LYS A 40 1.44 10.87 -1.04
CA LYS A 40 2.29 9.68 -0.85
C LYS A 40 1.47 8.50 -0.35
N TYR A 41 0.54 8.73 0.58
CA TYR A 41 -0.40 7.73 1.06
C TYR A 41 -1.29 7.21 -0.08
N ALA A 42 -1.86 8.11 -0.87
CA ALA A 42 -2.67 7.73 -2.03
C ALA A 42 -1.88 6.90 -3.04
N VAL A 43 -0.65 7.29 -3.37
CA VAL A 43 0.25 6.51 -4.24
C VAL A 43 0.50 5.11 -3.67
N ALA A 44 0.81 5.00 -2.37
CA ALA A 44 1.06 3.72 -1.72
C ALA A 44 -0.17 2.80 -1.77
N MET A 45 -1.35 3.32 -1.44
CA MET A 45 -2.59 2.52 -1.47
C MET A 45 -2.97 2.11 -2.89
N LEU A 46 -2.82 3.01 -3.88
CA LEU A 46 -3.03 2.66 -5.29
C LEU A 46 -2.05 1.59 -5.76
N ALA A 47 -0.78 1.68 -5.41
CA ALA A 47 0.23 0.69 -5.80
C ALA A 47 -0.05 -0.70 -5.21
N LEU A 48 -0.54 -0.77 -3.97
CA LEU A 48 -0.81 -2.03 -3.28
C LEU A 48 -2.14 -2.68 -3.70
N PHE A 49 -3.20 -1.88 -3.88
CA PHE A 49 -4.56 -2.41 -3.99
C PHE A 49 -5.18 -2.27 -5.38
N ARG A 50 -4.63 -1.43 -6.26
CA ARG A 50 -5.12 -1.31 -7.64
C ARG A 50 -4.59 -2.48 -8.49
N PRO A 51 -5.41 -3.09 -9.35
CA PRO A 51 -4.94 -4.10 -10.29
C PRO A 51 -3.87 -3.51 -11.22
N TRP A 52 -2.71 -4.16 -11.30
CA TRP A 52 -1.62 -3.73 -12.18
C TRP A 52 -1.95 -4.09 -13.63
N ASN A 53 -2.31 -3.10 -14.44
CA ASN A 53 -2.52 -3.28 -15.87
C ASN A 53 -1.25 -2.91 -16.64
N ARG A 54 -0.58 -3.92 -17.22
CA ARG A 54 0.67 -3.73 -18.00
C ARG A 54 0.49 -2.93 -19.28
N SER A 55 -0.74 -2.82 -19.79
CA SER A 55 -1.07 -2.08 -21.01
C SER A 55 -1.45 -0.62 -20.74
N ALA A 56 -1.60 -0.22 -19.48
CA ALA A 56 -1.97 1.15 -19.14
C ALA A 56 -0.73 2.05 -19.08
N THR A 57 -0.76 3.18 -19.82
CA THR A 57 0.29 4.21 -19.76
C THR A 57 0.45 4.79 -18.36
N HIS A 58 -0.67 4.95 -17.64
CA HIS A 58 -0.69 5.38 -16.24
C HIS A 58 -1.43 4.33 -15.38
N PRO A 59 -0.71 3.35 -14.81
CA PRO A 59 -1.36 2.20 -14.16
C PRO A 59 -2.11 2.59 -12.88
N LEU A 60 -1.67 3.64 -12.18
CA LEU A 60 -2.23 4.02 -10.88
C LEU A 60 -3.40 5.00 -10.94
N LYS A 61 -3.42 5.91 -11.91
CA LYS A 61 -4.51 6.88 -12.11
C LYS A 61 -4.48 7.46 -13.53
N PRO A 62 -5.59 8.00 -14.06
CA PRO A 62 -5.56 8.84 -15.25
C PRO A 62 -4.69 10.10 -15.04
N GLU A 63 -4.17 10.65 -16.13
CA GLU A 63 -3.19 11.75 -16.10
C GLU A 63 -3.73 12.99 -15.37
N LEU A 64 -4.96 13.41 -15.69
CA LEU A 64 -5.61 14.62 -15.16
C LEU A 64 -6.30 14.43 -13.81
N THR A 65 -6.39 13.20 -13.28
CA THR A 65 -7.06 12.94 -11.99
C THR A 65 -6.12 13.27 -10.83
N LEU A 66 -6.63 13.89 -9.77
CA LEU A 66 -5.84 14.12 -8.54
C LEU A 66 -5.67 12.81 -7.77
N TRP A 67 -4.59 12.68 -7.00
CA TRP A 67 -4.31 11.46 -6.21
C TRP A 67 -5.42 11.14 -5.21
N LYS A 68 -5.94 12.16 -4.53
CA LYS A 68 -7.06 12.02 -3.59
C LYS A 68 -8.33 11.45 -4.23
N ASP A 69 -8.61 11.82 -5.48
CA ASP A 69 -9.81 11.41 -6.19
C ASP A 69 -9.63 9.99 -6.72
N ALA A 70 -8.45 9.66 -7.26
CA ALA A 70 -8.12 8.29 -7.65
C ALA A 70 -8.15 7.32 -6.46
N LEU A 71 -7.70 7.74 -5.28
CA LEU A 71 -7.81 6.95 -4.05
C LEU A 71 -9.27 6.77 -3.63
N ARG A 72 -10.09 7.84 -3.70
CA ARG A 72 -11.52 7.76 -3.36
C ARG A 72 -12.24 6.77 -4.28
N ASP A 73 -11.95 6.82 -5.58
CA ASP A 73 -12.50 5.90 -6.58
C ASP A 73 -12.07 4.46 -6.34
N LEU A 74 -10.80 4.25 -5.94
CA LEU A 74 -10.34 2.94 -5.52
C LEU A 74 -11.16 2.45 -4.32
N LEU A 75 -11.24 3.24 -3.25
CA LEU A 75 -11.90 2.85 -2.01
C LEU A 75 -13.40 2.55 -2.20
N SER A 76 -14.09 3.28 -3.07
CA SER A 76 -15.50 3.01 -3.38
C SER A 76 -15.71 1.71 -4.16
N SER A 77 -14.70 1.25 -4.90
CA SER A 77 -14.75 0.01 -5.69
C SER A 77 -14.30 -1.25 -4.93
N LEU A 78 -13.58 -1.09 -3.82
CA LEU A 78 -12.98 -2.21 -3.09
C LEU A 78 -14.01 -2.94 -2.22
N PRO A 79 -13.93 -4.28 -2.11
CA PRO A 79 -14.68 -5.01 -1.09
C PRO A 79 -14.30 -4.57 0.32
N GLN A 80 -15.25 -4.62 1.26
CA GLN A 80 -15.06 -4.19 2.65
C GLN A 80 -13.83 -4.82 3.32
N ALA A 81 -13.56 -6.09 3.05
CA ALA A 81 -12.39 -6.77 3.60
C ALA A 81 -11.05 -6.09 3.22
N LYS A 82 -10.95 -5.54 2.00
CA LYS A 82 -9.76 -4.79 1.57
C LYS A 82 -9.72 -3.38 2.16
N ILE A 83 -10.87 -2.73 2.31
CA ILE A 83 -10.99 -1.43 2.99
C ILE A 83 -10.49 -1.55 4.43
N ASN A 84 -10.84 -2.64 5.14
CA ASN A 84 -10.35 -2.88 6.50
C ASN A 84 -8.81 -2.98 6.52
N ILE A 85 -8.20 -3.69 5.55
CA ILE A 85 -6.73 -3.75 5.46
C ILE A 85 -6.13 -2.35 5.22
N VAL A 86 -6.73 -1.53 4.36
CA VAL A 86 -6.28 -0.14 4.13
C VAL A 86 -6.35 0.69 5.41
N ASN A 87 -7.40 0.51 6.22
CA ASN A 87 -7.53 1.17 7.52
C ASN A 87 -6.49 0.70 8.53
N HIS A 88 -6.20 -0.61 8.59
CA HIS A 88 -5.17 -1.15 9.48
C HIS A 88 -3.78 -0.55 9.21
N MET A 89 -3.49 -0.11 7.98
CA MET A 89 -2.23 0.59 7.67
C MET A 89 -2.08 1.91 8.44
N GLN A 90 -3.19 2.58 8.77
CA GLN A 90 -3.19 3.77 9.62
C GLN A 90 -3.18 3.38 11.10
N GLU A 91 -3.95 2.36 11.49
CA GLU A 91 -4.01 1.88 12.87
C GLU A 91 -2.63 1.45 13.38
N GLU A 92 -1.75 0.92 12.52
CA GLU A 92 -0.37 0.61 12.88
C GLU A 92 0.38 1.85 13.44
N TRP A 93 0.16 3.02 12.84
CA TRP A 93 0.75 4.27 13.33
C TRP A 93 0.12 4.74 14.63
N GLU A 94 -1.20 4.64 14.73
CA GLU A 94 -1.95 5.01 15.94
C GLU A 94 -1.49 4.17 17.13
N CYS A 95 -1.28 2.87 16.92
CA CYS A 95 -0.74 1.96 17.94
C CYS A 95 0.70 2.32 18.34
N LYS A 96 1.57 2.65 17.38
CA LYS A 96 2.96 3.06 17.67
C LYS A 96 2.99 4.35 18.49
N LEU A 97 2.21 5.36 18.09
CA LEU A 97 2.11 6.62 18.82
C LEU A 97 1.58 6.40 20.24
N ALA A 98 0.52 5.61 20.41
CA ALA A 98 -0.01 5.31 21.73
C ALA A 98 1.02 4.61 22.64
N ALA A 99 1.84 3.71 22.08
CA ALA A 99 2.91 3.04 22.82
C ALA A 99 4.03 4.01 23.22
N ASP A 100 4.41 4.93 22.33
CA ASP A 100 5.41 5.96 22.58
C ASP A 100 4.90 6.97 23.65
N ASP A 101 3.65 7.40 23.55
CA ASP A 101 2.99 8.30 24.51
C ASP A 101 2.93 7.68 25.90
N PHE A 102 2.54 6.40 25.99
CA PHE A 102 2.56 5.66 27.25
C PHE A 102 3.98 5.62 27.81
N SER A 103 4.96 5.24 26.99
CA SER A 103 6.37 5.13 27.42
C SER A 103 6.95 6.48 27.89
N ALA A 104 6.52 7.60 27.32
CA ALA A 104 6.95 8.94 27.71
C ALA A 104 6.38 9.38 29.07
N GLN A 105 5.20 8.89 29.47
CA GLN A 105 4.57 9.23 30.75
C GLN A 105 5.24 8.56 31.96
N TYR A 106 6.01 7.49 31.75
CA TYR A 106 6.70 6.73 32.79
C TYR A 106 8.24 6.91 32.76
N LYS A 107 8.73 7.91 32.01
CA LYS A 107 10.12 8.40 32.07
C LYS A 107 10.18 9.67 32.90
#